data_AF-A0A8T5N9G8-F1
#
_entry.id   AF-A0A8T5N9G8-F1
#
_cell.length_a   1.000
_cell.length_b   1.000
_cell.length_c   1.000
_cell.angle_alpha   90.00
_cell.angle_beta   90.00
_cell.angle_gamma   90.00
#
_symmetry.space_group_name_H-M   'P 1'
#
loop_
_entity.id
_entity.type
_entity.pdbx_description
1 polymer ?
#
loop_
_entity_poly.entity_id
_entity_poly.type
_entity_poly.pdbx_seq_one_letter_code
_entity_poly.pdbx_strand_id
1 'polypeptide(L)'
;MAPGETNPSENLKPKPTDFTNTIGMEFMLIPMGEYDMGSPSNENDRFDNEGPVHHVKISKTFYMGKYEVTQKQWREVMGNNPSR
;
A
#
# COMPACT_ATOMS: atom_id res chain seq x y z
N MET A 1 0.75 -41.84 14.84
CA MET A 1 1.10 -40.71 13.95
C MET A 1 0.19 -39.56 14.34
N ALA A 2 0.70 -38.56 15.06
CA ALA A 2 -0.12 -37.49 15.62
C ALA A 2 -0.28 -36.35 14.60
N PRO A 3 -1.47 -35.75 14.46
CA PRO A 3 -1.68 -34.58 13.60
C PRO A 3 -1.26 -33.32 14.37
N GLY A 4 -0.23 -32.60 13.91
CA GLY A 4 0.10 -31.29 14.51
C GLY A 4 1.53 -30.80 14.41
N GLU A 5 2.47 -31.53 13.80
CA GLU A 5 3.83 -31.00 13.62
C GLU A 5 3.85 -30.01 12.45
N THR A 6 3.59 -28.74 12.74
CA THR A 6 3.88 -27.64 11.83
C THR A 6 5.37 -27.60 11.54
N ASN A 7 5.74 -27.60 10.27
CA ASN A 7 7.12 -27.73 9.81
C ASN A 7 7.98 -26.55 10.35
N PRO A 8 9.07 -26.80 11.11
CA PRO A 8 9.90 -25.73 11.71
C PRO A 8 10.47 -24.75 10.70
N SER A 9 10.61 -25.17 9.43
CA SER A 9 11.11 -24.32 8.35
C SER A 9 10.10 -23.26 7.87
N GLU A 10 8.82 -23.38 8.18
CA GLU A 10 7.79 -22.40 7.82
C GLU A 10 7.86 -21.13 8.70
N ASN A 11 8.43 -21.26 9.90
CA ASN A 11 8.54 -20.20 10.90
C ASN A 11 9.83 -19.35 10.76
N LEU A 12 10.64 -19.61 9.73
CA LEU A 12 11.90 -18.90 9.47
C LEU A 12 11.80 -17.84 8.37
N LYS A 13 10.66 -17.75 7.66
CA LYS A 13 10.45 -16.69 6.67
C LYS A 13 10.13 -15.40 7.43
N PRO A 14 10.92 -14.33 7.26
CA PRO A 14 10.57 -13.05 7.86
C PRO A 14 9.19 -12.66 7.34
N LYS A 15 8.27 -12.34 8.26
CA LYS A 15 6.98 -11.75 7.91
C LYS A 15 7.28 -10.50 7.09
N PRO A 16 6.58 -10.26 5.96
CA PRO A 16 6.75 -9.01 5.23
C PRO A 16 6.58 -7.83 6.18
N THR A 17 7.50 -6.87 6.11
CA THR A 17 7.48 -5.62 6.88
C THR A 17 7.70 -4.45 5.93
N ASP A 18 7.52 -3.24 6.44
CA ASP A 18 7.94 -2.00 5.81
C ASP A 18 9.42 -2.05 5.41
N PHE A 19 9.79 -1.30 4.37
CA PHE A 19 11.17 -1.23 3.91
C PHE A 19 11.49 0.10 3.22
N THR A 20 12.77 0.39 3.08
CA THR A 20 13.29 1.52 2.31
C THR A 20 14.12 1.01 1.13
N ASN A 21 13.86 1.50 -0.08
CA ASN A 21 14.63 1.10 -1.26
C ASN A 21 15.96 1.87 -1.37
N THR A 22 16.76 1.55 -2.39
CA THR A 22 18.10 2.12 -2.59
C THR A 22 18.12 3.62 -2.89
N ILE A 23 17.01 4.21 -3.32
CA ILE A 23 16.88 5.65 -3.58
C ILE A 23 16.17 6.40 -2.44
N GLY A 24 15.98 5.74 -1.29
CA GLY A 24 15.41 6.33 -0.08
C GLY A 24 13.89 6.49 -0.10
N MET A 25 13.17 5.73 -0.92
CA MET A 25 11.70 5.67 -0.82
C MET A 25 11.29 4.71 0.29
N GLU A 26 10.46 5.19 1.22
CA GLU A 26 9.85 4.38 2.27
C GLU A 26 8.54 3.76 1.77
N PHE A 27 8.40 2.45 1.94
CA PHE A 27 7.20 1.69 1.60
C PHE A 27 6.61 1.04 2.84
N MET A 28 5.31 1.23 3.03
CA MET A 28 4.53 0.60 4.10
C MET A 28 3.79 -0.62 3.57
N LEU A 29 3.71 -1.67 4.38
CA LEU A 29 2.91 -2.85 4.08
C LEU A 29 1.44 -2.59 4.42
N ILE A 30 0.58 -2.56 3.41
CA ILE A 30 -0.87 -2.44 3.57
C ILE A 30 -1.46 -3.84 3.69
N PRO A 31 -2.03 -4.23 4.84
CA PRO A 31 -2.62 -5.55 5.03
C PRO A 31 -3.85 -5.74 4.15
N MET A 32 -4.14 -6.99 3.79
CA MET A 32 -5.45 -7.35 3.25
C MET A 32 -6.55 -6.94 4.25
N GLY A 33 -7.70 -6.52 3.73
CA GLY A 33 -8.76 -5.96 4.55
C GLY A 33 -9.94 -5.48 3.71
N GLU A 34 -10.93 -4.93 4.40
CA GLU A 34 -12.17 -4.45 3.82
C GLU A 34 -12.48 -3.07 4.40
N TYR A 35 -13.04 -2.18 3.58
CA TYR A 35 -13.43 -0.83 3.98
C TYR A 35 -14.46 -0.26 3.01
N ASP A 36 -15.12 0.82 3.40
CA ASP A 36 -16.07 1.53 2.55
C ASP A 36 -15.35 2.70 1.86
N MET A 37 -15.36 2.70 0.52
CA MET A 37 -14.71 3.70 -0.32
C MET A 37 -15.74 4.69 -0.87
N GLY A 38 -15.39 5.98 -0.85
CA GLY A 38 -16.19 7.09 -1.37
C GLY A 38 -16.66 8.01 -0.24
N SER A 39 -17.38 9.06 -0.61
CA SER A 39 -17.81 10.12 0.30
C SER A 39 -19.33 10.06 0.51
N PRO A 40 -19.86 10.16 1.75
CA PRO A 40 -21.29 10.24 2.02
C PRO A 40 -21.98 11.36 1.23
N SER A 41 -23.26 11.16 0.89
CA SER A 41 -24.01 12.12 0.08
C SER A 41 -24.17 13.50 0.73
N ASN A 42 -23.98 13.60 2.04
CA ASN A 42 -24.11 14.81 2.84
C ASN A 42 -22.76 15.37 3.33
N GLU A 43 -21.63 14.86 2.84
CA GLU A 43 -20.32 15.44 3.13
C GLU A 43 -20.16 16.80 2.42
N ASN A 44 -19.67 17.80 3.14
CA ASN A 44 -19.40 19.12 2.56
C ASN A 44 -18.23 19.03 1.56
N ASP A 45 -18.28 19.84 0.50
CA ASP A 45 -17.25 19.95 -0.54
C ASP A 45 -16.98 18.67 -1.37
N ARG A 46 -17.81 17.63 -1.20
CA ARG A 46 -17.82 16.44 -2.06
C ARG A 46 -18.06 16.81 -3.52
N PHE A 47 -17.26 16.26 -4.43
CA PHE A 47 -17.54 16.24 -5.86
C PHE A 47 -18.52 15.12 -6.24
N ASP A 48 -19.26 15.32 -7.34
CA ASP A 48 -20.29 14.38 -7.81
C ASP A 48 -19.74 12.96 -8.09
N ASN A 49 -18.45 12.86 -8.42
CA ASN A 49 -17.77 11.60 -8.75
C ASN A 49 -17.14 10.86 -7.56
N GLU A 50 -17.28 11.35 -6.33
CA GLU A 50 -16.73 10.68 -5.14
C GLU A 50 -17.68 9.64 -4.52
N GLY A 51 -18.90 9.51 -5.06
CA GLY A 51 -19.89 8.57 -4.57
C GLY A 51 -20.36 7.58 -5.65
N PRO A 52 -21.26 6.64 -5.29
CA PRO A 52 -21.69 6.37 -3.92
C PRO A 52 -20.59 5.67 -3.11
N VAL A 53 -20.72 5.76 -1.79
CA VAL A 53 -19.95 4.89 -0.88
C VAL A 53 -20.22 3.44 -1.23
N HIS A 54 -19.18 2.64 -1.45
CA HIS A 54 -19.29 1.22 -1.77
C HIS A 54 -18.23 0.39 -1.05
N HIS A 55 -18.58 -0.85 -0.75
CA HIS A 55 -17.72 -1.76 0.01
C HIS A 55 -16.60 -2.35 -0.86
N VAL A 56 -15.35 -2.19 -0.43
CA VAL A 56 -14.15 -2.62 -1.14
C VAL A 56 -13.40 -3.68 -0.34
N LYS A 57 -12.97 -4.75 -1.03
CA LYS A 57 -12.13 -5.81 -0.48
C LYS A 57 -10.75 -5.84 -1.11
N ILE A 58 -9.73 -5.61 -0.30
CA ILE A 58 -8.32 -5.78 -0.65
C ILE A 58 -7.96 -7.25 -0.35
N SER A 59 -7.90 -8.07 -1.40
CA SER A 59 -7.71 -9.52 -1.27
C SER A 59 -6.28 -9.96 -0.96
N LYS A 60 -5.30 -9.10 -1.22
CA LYS A 60 -3.87 -9.38 -1.02
C LYS A 60 -3.19 -8.18 -0.42
N THR A 61 -2.32 -8.43 0.54
CA THR A 61 -1.38 -7.44 1.08
C THR A 61 -0.49 -6.90 -0.04
N PHE A 62 -0.21 -5.60 -0.02
CA PHE A 62 0.65 -4.92 -0.99
C PHE A 62 1.43 -3.79 -0.32
N TYR A 63 2.41 -3.22 -1.03
CA TYR A 63 3.19 -2.09 -0.55
C TYR A 63 2.71 -0.76 -1.14
N MET A 64 2.65 0.28 -0.32
CA MET A 64 2.34 1.65 -0.75
C MET A 64 3.46 2.60 -0.31
N GLY A 65 3.83 3.54 -1.18
CA GLY A 65 4.79 4.58 -0.81
C GLY A 65 4.22 5.42 0.33
N LYS A 66 5.02 5.63 1.39
CA LYS A 66 4.62 6.43 2.55
C LYS A 66 4.41 7.90 2.20
N TYR A 67 5.11 8.37 1.17
CA TYR A 67 5.08 9.73 0.66
C TYR A 67 4.92 9.70 -0.86
N GLU A 68 4.44 10.80 -1.42
CA GLU A 68 4.49 11.03 -2.86
C GLU A 68 5.94 10.98 -3.38
N VAL A 69 6.08 10.61 -4.65
CA VAL A 69 7.39 10.58 -5.31
C VAL A 69 7.95 11.99 -5.38
N THR A 70 9.10 12.20 -4.75
CA THR A 70 9.79 13.48 -4.80
C THR A 70 10.49 13.69 -6.14
N GLN A 71 10.69 14.95 -6.52
CA GLN A 71 11.44 15.29 -7.73
C GLN A 71 12.90 14.79 -7.70
N LYS A 72 13.48 14.64 -6.49
CA LYS A 72 14.79 14.02 -6.33
C LYS A 72 14.71 12.55 -6.75
N GLN A 73 13.80 11.77 -6.16
CA GLN A 73 13.61 10.35 -6.49
C GLN A 73 13.28 10.13 -7.97
N TRP A 74 12.42 10.97 -8.56
CA TRP A 74 12.11 10.90 -9.99
C TRP A 74 13.37 11.07 -10.85
N ARG A 75 14.19 12.10 -10.57
CA ARG A 75 15.45 12.32 -11.31
C ARG A 75 16.41 11.15 -11.19
N GLU A 76 16.54 10.53 -10.02
CA GLU A 76 17.42 9.36 -9.82
C GLU A 76 17.00 8.19 -10.73
N VAL A 77 15.70 8.02 -10.99
CA VAL A 77 15.19 6.93 -11.84
C VAL A 77 15.18 7.30 -13.32
N MET A 78 14.69 8.49 -13.65
CA MET A 78 14.35 8.89 -15.03
C MET A 78 15.44 9.74 -15.69
N GLY A 79 16.37 10.32 -14.91
CA GLY A 79 17.44 11.19 -15.41
C GLY A 79 17.00 12.60 -15.81
N ASN A 80 15.72 12.96 -15.69
CA ASN A 80 15.19 14.27 -16.05
C ASN A 80 14.30 14.88 -14.95
N ASN A 81 13.98 16.17 -15.07
CA ASN A 81 13.03 16.85 -14.20
C ASN A 81 11.73 17.11 -14.99
N PRO A 82 10.58 16.52 -14.59
CA PRO A 82 9.32 16.64 -15.31
C PRO A 82 8.63 18.00 -15.13
N SER A 83 9.10 18.84 -14.21
CA SER A 83 8.59 20.21 -14.01
C SER A 83 9.48 21.28 -14.64
N ARG A 84 10.33 20.90 -15.59
CA ARG A 84 11.16 21.83 -16.37
C ARG A 84 10.72 21.88 -17.81
#